data_AF-A0A370GG06-F1
#
_entry.id   AF-A0A370GG06-F1
#
_cell.length_a   1.000
_cell.length_b   1.000
_cell.length_c   1.000
_cell.angle_alpha   90.00
_cell.angle_beta   90.00
_cell.angle_gamma   90.00
#
_symmetry.space_group_name_H-M   'P 1'
#
loop_
_entity.id
_entity.type
_entity.pdbx_description
1 polymer ?
#
loop_
_entity_poly.entity_id
_entity_poly.type
_entity_poly.pdbx_seq_one_letter_code
_entity_poly.pdbx_strand_id
1 'polypeptide(L)'
;MSVATPDRPSLTVSGRPMSSPLKDVWALSRQMVGHFVENVAPCGTLPGDAIYGDVTTITRTCLELAVSVLDGKNIPDKIDRLKEAAAQWAREGVPIDTIHHSIHEGFKIGFDLVVTSAATKHRATGSEGDDTVMTLSLADYEALIGGAKLVVEMLDTMTTAVSMAYVRELRAVVSEH
;
A
#
# COMPACT_ATOMS: atom_id res chain seq x y z
N MET A 1 16.93 -0.44 -22.70
CA MET A 1 18.08 -0.38 -21.77
C MET A 1 17.51 -0.16 -20.37
N SER A 2 17.57 -1.16 -19.48
CA SER A 2 17.06 -1.03 -18.12
C SER A 2 18.10 -0.27 -17.29
N VAL A 3 17.77 0.95 -16.88
CA VAL A 3 18.62 1.72 -15.96
C VAL A 3 18.42 1.10 -14.58
N ALA A 4 19.37 0.27 -14.14
CA ALA A 4 19.40 -0.23 -12.77
C ALA A 4 19.55 0.97 -11.83
N THR A 5 18.44 1.37 -11.22
CA THR A 5 18.43 2.39 -10.19
C THR A 5 19.09 1.77 -8.95
N PRO A 6 20.14 2.38 -8.37
CA PRO A 6 20.80 1.81 -7.20
C PRO A 6 19.81 1.68 -6.04
N ASP A 7 19.93 0.61 -5.26
CA ASP A 7 19.13 0.40 -4.04
C ASP A 7 19.22 1.65 -3.15
N ARG A 8 18.05 2.18 -2.77
CA ARG A 8 17.96 3.35 -1.88
C ARG A 8 18.26 2.91 -0.44
N PRO A 9 18.90 3.75 0.39
CA PRO A 9 19.10 3.42 1.80
C PRO A 9 17.74 3.21 2.48
N SER A 10 17.58 2.09 3.19
CA SER A 10 16.34 1.73 3.89
C SER A 10 15.98 2.79 4.93
N LEU A 11 14.72 3.24 4.93
CA LEU A 11 14.25 4.23 5.91
C LEU A 11 14.12 3.58 7.28
N THR A 12 14.65 4.24 8.31
CA THR A 12 14.56 3.78 9.70
C THR A 12 13.90 4.84 10.57
N VAL A 13 12.98 4.41 11.44
CA VAL A 13 12.36 5.26 12.46
C VAL A 13 12.67 4.65 13.82
N SER A 14 13.27 5.46 14.68
CA SER A 14 13.76 5.09 16.01
C SER A 14 14.66 3.85 15.99
N GLY A 15 15.53 3.74 14.97
CA GLY A 15 16.49 2.65 14.79
C GLY A 15 15.91 1.32 14.29
N ARG A 16 14.65 1.27 13.85
CA ARG A 16 14.05 0.09 13.19
C ARG A 16 13.67 0.42 11.75
N PRO A 17 13.70 -0.57 10.82
CA PRO A 17 13.18 -0.36 9.48
C PRO A 17 11.73 0.13 9.53
N MET A 18 11.41 1.15 8.76
CA MET A 18 10.05 1.72 8.67
C MET A 18 9.03 0.68 8.19
N SER A 19 9.49 -0.33 7.45
CA SER A 19 8.69 -1.47 7.01
C SER A 19 8.27 -2.41 8.15
N SER A 20 8.86 -2.32 9.34
CA SER A 20 8.65 -3.29 10.43
C SER A 20 7.19 -3.53 10.80
N PRO A 21 6.33 -2.49 10.93
CA PRO A 21 4.90 -2.67 11.24
C PRO A 21 4.11 -3.35 10.12
N LEU A 22 4.66 -3.40 8.90
CA LEU A 22 4.02 -3.95 7.71
C LEU A 22 4.45 -5.38 7.39
N LYS A 23 5.42 -5.95 8.16
CA LYS A 23 6.00 -7.26 7.86
C LYS A 23 5.06 -8.43 8.14
N ASP A 24 4.06 -8.26 9.02
CA ASP A 24 2.98 -9.23 9.16
C ASP A 24 1.94 -9.05 8.05
N VAL A 25 2.38 -9.31 6.83
CA VAL A 25 1.60 -9.11 5.60
C VAL A 25 0.30 -9.91 5.63
N TRP A 26 0.30 -11.09 6.25
CA TRP A 26 -0.86 -11.97 6.30
C TRP A 26 -1.94 -11.46 7.26
N ALA A 27 -1.57 -11.05 8.48
CA ALA A 27 -2.53 -10.48 9.42
C ALA A 27 -3.06 -9.13 8.91
N LEU A 28 -2.17 -8.30 8.38
CA LEU A 28 -2.52 -6.97 7.89
C LEU A 28 -3.40 -7.03 6.65
N SER A 29 -3.14 -7.93 5.70
CA SER A 29 -4.01 -8.08 4.52
C SER A 29 -5.42 -8.48 4.93
N ARG A 30 -5.57 -9.41 5.88
CA ARG A 30 -6.89 -9.84 6.38
C ARG A 30 -7.64 -8.70 7.08
N GLN A 31 -6.94 -7.90 7.88
CA GLN A 31 -7.52 -6.72 8.53
C GLN A 31 -7.98 -5.69 7.49
N MET A 32 -7.14 -5.38 6.51
CA MET A 32 -7.46 -4.40 5.46
C MET A 32 -8.62 -4.86 4.58
N VAL A 33 -8.67 -6.15 4.23
CA VAL A 33 -9.80 -6.73 3.48
C VAL A 33 -11.09 -6.61 4.28
N GLY A 34 -11.07 -6.91 5.59
CA GLY A 34 -12.23 -6.69 6.47
C GLY A 34 -12.67 -5.23 6.47
N HIS A 35 -11.72 -4.30 6.60
CA HIS A 35 -12.00 -2.88 6.55
C HIS A 35 -12.58 -2.41 5.20
N PHE A 36 -12.11 -2.96 4.08
CA PHE A 36 -12.61 -2.60 2.75
C PHE A 36 -14.03 -3.10 2.50
N VAL A 37 -14.35 -4.31 2.97
CA VAL A 37 -15.73 -4.85 2.91
C VAL A 37 -16.69 -3.94 3.69
N GLU A 38 -16.25 -3.40 4.82
CA GLU A 38 -17.08 -2.53 5.66
C GLU A 38 -17.19 -1.09 5.12
N ASN A 39 -16.14 -0.56 4.47
CA ASN A 39 -16.01 0.88 4.25
C ASN A 39 -15.77 1.32 2.79
N VAL A 40 -15.38 0.41 1.88
CA VAL A 40 -14.86 0.78 0.54
C VAL A 40 -15.75 0.29 -0.60
N ALA A 41 -16.57 -0.74 -0.42
CA ALA A 41 -17.62 -1.07 -1.39
C ALA A 41 -18.78 -1.93 -0.84
N PRO A 42 -20.05 -1.58 -1.13
CA PRO A 42 -21.11 -2.56 -1.26
C PRO A 42 -20.96 -3.27 -2.62
N CYS A 43 -20.26 -4.40 -2.67
CA CYS A 43 -20.13 -5.19 -3.90
C CYS A 43 -21.49 -5.82 -4.28
N GLY A 44 -22.27 -5.11 -5.10
CA GLY A 44 -23.60 -5.52 -5.52
C GLY A 44 -23.68 -6.42 -6.76
N THR A 45 -22.58 -6.88 -7.35
CA THR A 45 -22.63 -7.58 -8.66
C THR A 45 -21.78 -8.83 -8.82
N LEU A 46 -21.01 -9.27 -7.83
CA LEU A 46 -20.22 -10.52 -7.91
C LEU A 46 -20.37 -11.36 -6.62
N PRO A 47 -20.41 -12.71 -6.71
CA PRO A 47 -20.52 -13.59 -5.54
C PRO A 47 -19.39 -13.29 -4.54
N GLY A 48 -19.73 -13.04 -3.28
CA GLY A 48 -18.82 -12.50 -2.26
C GLY A 48 -17.51 -13.27 -2.05
N ASP A 49 -17.45 -14.55 -2.40
CA ASP A 49 -16.28 -15.41 -2.20
C ASP A 49 -15.16 -15.16 -3.23
N ALA A 50 -15.49 -14.79 -4.48
CA ALA A 50 -14.49 -14.50 -5.51
C ALA A 50 -13.79 -13.15 -5.26
N ILE A 51 -14.58 -12.14 -4.88
CA ILE A 51 -14.08 -10.80 -4.53
C ILE A 51 -13.13 -10.89 -3.33
N TYR A 52 -13.48 -11.69 -2.31
CA TYR A 52 -12.66 -11.80 -1.10
C TYR A 52 -11.27 -12.39 -1.41
N GLY A 53 -11.19 -13.40 -2.29
CA GLY A 53 -9.94 -14.03 -2.69
C GLY A 53 -9.01 -13.10 -3.48
N ASP A 54 -9.56 -12.37 -4.46
CA ASP A 54 -8.77 -11.48 -5.30
C ASP A 54 -8.36 -10.21 -4.56
N VAL A 55 -9.26 -9.60 -3.79
CA VAL A 55 -8.95 -8.44 -2.95
C VAL A 55 -7.89 -8.79 -1.91
N THR A 56 -7.93 -9.98 -1.30
CA THR A 56 -6.89 -10.43 -0.35
C THR A 56 -5.54 -10.59 -1.03
N THR A 57 -5.51 -11.23 -2.21
CA THR A 57 -4.27 -11.48 -2.97
C THR A 57 -3.62 -10.18 -3.42
N ILE A 58 -4.43 -9.19 -3.80
CA ILE A 58 -3.97 -7.90 -4.28
C ILE A 58 -3.52 -7.03 -3.12
N THR A 59 -4.31 -6.96 -2.04
CA THR A 59 -3.91 -6.26 -0.80
C THR A 59 -2.56 -6.77 -0.30
N ARG A 60 -2.36 -8.09 -0.32
CA ARG A 60 -1.08 -8.71 -0.02
C ARG A 60 0.03 -8.28 -0.98
N THR A 61 -0.22 -8.28 -2.28
CA THR A 61 0.77 -7.86 -3.30
C THR A 61 1.16 -6.39 -3.11
N CYS A 62 0.21 -5.52 -2.78
CA CYS A 62 0.43 -4.10 -2.47
C CYS A 62 1.25 -3.92 -1.17
N LEU A 63 0.98 -4.72 -0.13
CA LEU A 63 1.76 -4.69 1.11
C LEU A 63 3.19 -5.20 0.90
N GLU A 64 3.36 -6.29 0.17
CA GLU A 64 4.68 -6.82 -0.19
C GLU A 64 5.46 -5.79 -1.01
N LEU A 65 4.80 -5.07 -1.91
CA LEU A 65 5.37 -3.96 -2.66
C LEU A 65 5.84 -2.85 -1.71
N ALA A 66 4.96 -2.37 -0.83
CA ALA A 66 5.27 -1.31 0.14
C ALA A 66 6.48 -1.67 1.01
N VAL A 67 6.53 -2.90 1.54
CA VAL A 67 7.68 -3.40 2.32
C VAL A 67 8.97 -3.39 1.50
N SER A 68 8.93 -3.88 0.25
CA SER A 68 10.11 -3.90 -0.62
C SER A 68 10.68 -2.51 -0.87
N VAL A 69 9.84 -1.53 -1.18
CA VAL A 69 10.29 -0.16 -1.45
C VAL A 69 10.84 0.51 -0.17
N LEU A 70 10.17 0.32 0.97
CA LEU A 70 10.62 0.87 2.27
C LEU A 70 11.96 0.26 2.70
N ASP A 71 12.20 -1.00 2.34
CA ASP A 71 13.48 -1.71 2.50
C ASP A 71 14.52 -1.34 1.42
N GLY A 72 14.18 -0.46 0.47
CA GLY A 72 15.09 0.01 -0.58
C GLY A 72 15.25 -0.93 -1.78
N LYS A 73 14.45 -1.99 -1.86
CA LYS A 73 14.54 -3.03 -2.90
C LYS A 73 13.76 -2.65 -4.16
N ASN A 74 14.27 -3.10 -5.30
CA ASN A 74 13.67 -2.85 -6.60
C ASN A 74 12.31 -3.58 -6.81
N ILE A 75 11.47 -2.97 -7.64
CA ILE A 75 10.00 -3.12 -7.69
C ILE A 75 9.38 -3.69 -9.00
N PRO A 76 10.05 -3.70 -10.18
CA PRO A 76 9.40 -3.92 -11.48
C PRO A 76 8.42 -5.11 -11.54
N ASP A 77 8.84 -6.29 -11.08
CA ASP A 77 8.05 -7.53 -11.16
C ASP A 77 6.71 -7.44 -10.39
N LYS A 78 6.65 -6.63 -9.33
CA LYS A 78 5.43 -6.46 -8.51
C LYS A 78 4.41 -5.53 -9.18
N ILE A 79 4.89 -4.56 -9.95
CA ILE A 79 4.02 -3.65 -10.70
C ILE A 79 3.36 -4.37 -11.87
N ASP A 80 4.04 -5.32 -12.51
CA ASP A 80 3.45 -6.10 -13.60
C ASP A 80 2.32 -7.01 -13.12
N ARG A 81 2.48 -7.67 -11.95
CA ARG A 81 1.38 -8.40 -11.30
C ARG A 81 0.18 -7.53 -10.99
N LEU A 82 0.41 -6.27 -10.58
CA LEU A 82 -0.68 -5.32 -10.33
C LEU A 82 -1.40 -4.91 -11.63
N LYS A 83 -0.68 -4.79 -12.75
CA LYS A 83 -1.29 -4.53 -14.07
C LYS A 83 -2.13 -5.71 -14.56
N GLU A 84 -1.66 -6.95 -14.36
CA GLU A 84 -2.41 -8.16 -14.70
C GLU A 84 -3.74 -8.23 -13.93
N ALA A 85 -3.69 -7.96 -12.63
CA ALA A 85 -4.88 -7.85 -11.80
C ALA A 85 -5.83 -6.73 -12.29
N ALA A 86 -5.28 -5.57 -12.66
CA ALA A 86 -6.07 -4.46 -13.19
C ALA A 86 -6.77 -4.79 -14.51
N ALA A 87 -6.14 -5.56 -15.39
CA ALA A 87 -6.78 -6.07 -16.59
C ALA A 87 -7.90 -7.06 -16.23
N GLN A 88 -7.69 -7.96 -15.28
CA GLN A 88 -8.74 -8.90 -14.85
C GLN A 88 -9.97 -8.19 -14.30
N TRP A 89 -9.78 -7.21 -13.42
CA TRP A 89 -10.88 -6.40 -12.88
C TRP A 89 -11.66 -5.64 -13.96
N ALA A 90 -10.98 -5.14 -14.99
CA ALA A 90 -11.64 -4.50 -16.13
C ALA A 90 -12.53 -5.47 -16.90
N ARG A 91 -12.08 -6.72 -17.12
CA ARG A 91 -12.90 -7.78 -17.75
C ARG A 91 -14.11 -8.16 -16.90
N GLU A 92 -13.96 -8.14 -15.58
CA GLU A 92 -15.03 -8.44 -14.62
C GLU A 92 -15.98 -7.25 -14.38
N GLY A 93 -15.67 -6.07 -14.93
CA GLY A 93 -16.49 -4.87 -14.80
C GLY A 93 -16.42 -4.20 -13.42
N VAL A 94 -15.36 -4.44 -12.64
CA VAL A 94 -15.16 -3.79 -11.34
C VAL A 94 -14.91 -2.29 -11.55
N PRO A 95 -15.67 -1.38 -10.92
CA PRO A 95 -15.49 0.05 -11.13
C PRO A 95 -14.07 0.53 -10.76
N ILE A 96 -13.45 1.32 -11.65
CA ILE A 96 -12.07 1.80 -11.46
C ILE A 96 -11.92 2.71 -10.23
N ASP A 97 -12.97 3.46 -9.89
CA ASP A 97 -13.01 4.28 -8.67
C ASP A 97 -12.97 3.42 -7.41
N THR A 98 -13.61 2.25 -7.40
CA THR A 98 -13.55 1.29 -6.29
C THR A 98 -12.13 0.75 -6.09
N ILE A 99 -11.45 0.43 -7.19
CA ILE A 99 -10.06 -0.03 -7.17
C ILE A 99 -9.14 1.05 -6.60
N HIS A 100 -9.23 2.28 -7.12
CA HIS A 100 -8.43 3.40 -6.64
C HIS A 100 -8.73 3.74 -5.17
N HIS A 101 -9.99 3.72 -4.76
CA HIS A 101 -10.36 3.98 -3.37
C HIS A 101 -9.76 2.93 -2.43
N SER A 102 -9.80 1.65 -2.81
CA SER A 102 -9.17 0.55 -2.06
C SER A 102 -7.66 0.74 -1.91
N ILE A 103 -6.97 1.15 -2.98
CA ILE A 103 -5.54 1.45 -2.95
C ILE A 103 -5.27 2.60 -1.97
N HIS A 104 -5.99 3.72 -2.10
CA HIS A 104 -5.82 4.88 -1.21
C HIS A 104 -6.08 4.56 0.26
N GLU A 105 -7.16 3.84 0.58
CA GLU A 105 -7.43 3.39 1.95
C GLU A 105 -6.32 2.49 2.48
N GLY A 106 -5.81 1.59 1.63
CA GLY A 106 -4.74 0.71 2.02
C GLY A 106 -3.44 1.44 2.40
N PHE A 107 -3.08 2.47 1.64
CA PHE A 107 -1.95 3.34 1.94
C PHE A 107 -2.16 4.15 3.21
N LYS A 108 -3.37 4.65 3.47
CA LYS A 108 -3.69 5.36 4.72
C LYS A 108 -3.51 4.46 5.94
N ILE A 109 -4.06 3.24 5.92
CA ILE A 109 -3.91 2.26 7.00
C ILE A 109 -2.42 1.93 7.22
N GLY A 110 -1.69 1.63 6.14
CA GLY A 110 -0.27 1.30 6.23
C GLY A 110 0.57 2.45 6.81
N PHE A 111 0.30 3.68 6.39
CA PHE A 111 1.01 4.85 6.89
C PHE A 111 0.67 5.15 8.36
N ASP A 112 -0.60 5.04 8.74
CA ASP A 112 -1.03 5.22 10.15
C ASP A 112 -0.35 4.21 11.09
N LEU A 113 -0.19 2.95 10.66
CA LEU A 113 0.56 1.93 11.41
C LEU A 113 2.04 2.31 11.60
N VAL A 114 2.67 2.86 10.56
CA VAL A 114 4.07 3.33 10.63
C VAL A 114 4.21 4.50 11.61
N VAL A 115 3.33 5.50 11.53
CA VAL A 115 3.35 6.68 12.40
C VAL A 115 3.02 6.30 13.85
N THR A 116 2.01 5.47 14.07
CA THR A 116 1.60 5.01 15.41
C THR A 116 2.68 4.14 16.05
N SER A 117 3.36 3.28 15.28
CA SER A 117 4.50 2.52 15.78
C SER A 117 5.68 3.40 16.20
N ALA A 118 5.88 4.54 15.53
CA ALA A 118 6.89 5.52 15.94
C ALA A 118 6.47 6.21 17.26
N ALA A 119 5.22 6.67 17.34
CA ALA A 119 4.69 7.38 18.50
C ALA A 119 4.64 6.55 19.79
N THR A 120 4.23 5.28 19.70
CA THR A 120 4.13 4.37 20.85
C THR A 120 5.49 4.06 21.49
N LYS A 121 6.57 4.02 20.69
CA LYS A 121 7.93 3.82 21.23
C LYS A 121 8.40 5.04 22.04
N HIS A 122 8.10 6.26 21.59
CA HIS A 122 8.45 7.46 22.34
C HIS A 122 7.78 7.50 23.72
N ARG A 123 6.53 7.00 23.83
CA ARG A 123 5.85 6.83 25.12
C ARG A 123 6.50 5.78 26.03
N ALA A 124 7.00 4.68 25.48
CA ALA A 124 7.68 3.65 26.27
C ALA A 124 9.08 4.08 26.76
N THR A 125 9.69 5.08 26.12
CA THR A 125 11.00 5.64 26.52
C THR A 125 10.92 6.91 27.36
N GLY A 126 9.71 7.49 27.54
CA GLY A 126 9.46 8.64 28.41
C GLY A 126 8.89 8.21 29.75
N SER A 127 9.39 8.76 30.86
CA SER A 127 8.89 8.48 32.21
C SER A 127 7.38 8.71 32.35
N GLU A 128 6.75 7.88 33.18
CA GLU A 128 5.40 8.12 33.70
C GLU A 128 5.36 9.47 34.44
N GLY A 129 4.81 10.50 33.79
CA GLY A 129 4.59 11.79 34.43
C GLY A 129 4.56 12.96 33.45
N ASP A 130 3.34 13.43 33.20
CA ASP A 130 2.96 14.81 32.87
C ASP A 130 3.29 15.41 31.48
N ASP A 131 2.26 16.07 30.93
CA ASP A 131 2.13 16.76 29.64
C ASP A 131 2.65 16.09 28.34
N THR A 132 1.69 15.71 27.49
CA THR A 132 1.80 14.93 26.24
C THR A 132 2.53 15.67 25.11
N VAL A 133 3.78 16.09 25.30
CA VAL A 133 4.62 16.62 24.23
C VAL A 133 5.35 15.45 23.57
N MET A 134 4.87 15.02 22.40
CA MET A 134 5.58 14.04 21.56
C MET A 134 6.94 14.63 21.15
N THR A 135 8.03 14.16 21.75
CA THR A 135 9.39 14.57 21.38
C THR A 135 9.94 13.58 20.35
N LEU A 136 9.92 13.98 19.08
CA LEU A 136 10.58 13.25 17.98
C LEU A 136 12.03 13.73 17.83
N SER A 137 12.96 12.79 17.63
CA SER A 137 14.31 13.14 17.16
C SER A 137 14.22 13.79 15.77
N LEU A 138 15.14 14.71 15.45
CA LEU A 138 15.25 15.28 14.10
C LEU A 138 15.41 14.17 13.04
N ALA A 139 16.17 13.11 13.35
CA ALA A 139 16.34 11.96 12.46
C ALA A 139 15.04 11.17 12.27
N ASP A 140 14.21 11.04 13.31
CA ASP A 140 12.91 10.36 13.22
C ASP A 140 11.92 11.20 12.39
N TYR A 141 11.96 12.53 12.54
CA TYR A 141 11.18 13.46 11.72
C TYR A 141 11.59 13.40 10.24
N GLU A 142 12.89 13.47 9.93
CA GLU A 142 13.41 13.35 8.56
C GLU A 142 13.03 12.01 7.94
N ALA A 143 13.12 10.91 8.71
CA ALA A 143 12.68 9.61 8.27
C ALA A 143 11.18 9.59 7.96
N LEU A 144 10.32 10.13 8.84
CA LEU A 144 8.88 10.21 8.60
C LEU A 144 8.53 11.01 7.34
N ILE A 145 9.19 12.15 7.11
CA ILE A 145 9.01 12.94 5.87
C ILE A 145 9.49 12.16 4.64
N GLY A 146 10.62 11.45 4.75
CA GLY A 146 11.10 10.54 3.71
C GLY A 146 10.10 9.43 3.39
N GLY A 147 9.51 8.83 4.43
CA GLY A 147 8.47 7.81 4.32
C GLY A 147 7.20 8.34 3.66
N ALA A 148 6.74 9.54 4.05
CA ALA A 148 5.57 10.18 3.45
C ALA A 148 5.77 10.47 1.95
N LYS A 149 6.94 11.01 1.57
CA LYS A 149 7.28 11.23 0.15
C LYS A 149 7.27 9.91 -0.63
N LEU A 150 7.86 8.87 -0.06
CA LEU A 150 7.91 7.55 -0.68
C LEU A 150 6.52 6.94 -0.86
N VAL A 151 5.64 7.08 0.13
CA VAL A 151 4.23 6.67 0.03
C VAL A 151 3.53 7.37 -1.13
N VAL A 152 3.73 8.67 -1.30
CA VAL A 152 3.16 9.42 -2.44
C VAL A 152 3.72 8.92 -3.78
N GLU A 153 5.03 8.68 -3.88
CA GLU A 153 5.66 8.12 -5.09
C GLU A 153 5.09 6.74 -5.45
N MET A 154 4.91 5.87 -4.45
CA MET A 154 4.32 4.55 -4.66
C MET A 154 2.87 4.65 -5.14
N LEU A 155 2.10 5.53 -4.51
CA LEU A 155 0.68 5.71 -4.82
C LEU A 155 0.49 6.20 -6.26
N ASP A 156 1.30 7.17 -6.69
CA ASP A 156 1.33 7.65 -8.08
C ASP A 156 1.68 6.52 -9.06
N THR A 157 2.73 5.76 -8.75
CA THR A 157 3.20 4.64 -9.58
C THR A 157 2.11 3.58 -9.73
N MET A 158 1.50 3.16 -8.63
CA MET A 158 0.48 2.10 -8.61
C MET A 158 -0.81 2.55 -9.30
N THR A 159 -1.32 3.74 -8.96
CA THR A 159 -2.55 4.28 -9.55
C THR A 159 -2.40 4.47 -11.05
N THR A 160 -1.24 4.97 -11.51
CA THR A 160 -0.93 5.11 -12.94
C THR A 160 -0.87 3.76 -13.65
N ALA A 161 -0.15 2.79 -13.08
CA ALA A 161 -0.02 1.46 -13.66
C ALA A 161 -1.38 0.74 -13.78
N VAL A 162 -2.19 0.80 -12.72
CA VAL A 162 -3.55 0.24 -12.68
C VAL A 162 -4.43 0.92 -13.72
N SER A 163 -4.47 2.26 -13.74
CA SER A 163 -5.27 3.03 -14.69
C SER A 163 -4.94 2.68 -16.14
N MET A 164 -3.65 2.61 -16.47
CA MET A 164 -3.20 2.29 -17.82
C MET A 164 -3.58 0.87 -18.23
N ALA A 165 -3.40 -0.12 -17.35
CA ALA A 165 -3.74 -1.50 -17.64
C ALA A 165 -5.26 -1.70 -17.78
N TYR A 166 -6.04 -1.10 -16.88
CA TYR A 166 -7.49 -1.14 -16.90
C TYR A 166 -8.07 -0.54 -18.19
N VAL A 167 -7.61 0.66 -18.59
CA VAL A 167 -8.08 1.31 -19.84
C VAL A 167 -7.65 0.54 -21.08
N ARG A 168 -6.43 -0.02 -21.09
CA ARG A 168 -5.95 -0.85 -22.20
C ARG A 168 -6.86 -2.05 -22.41
N GLU A 169 -7.24 -2.72 -21.33
CA GLU A 169 -8.11 -3.88 -21.38
C GLU A 169 -9.50 -3.52 -21.92
N LEU A 170 -10.13 -2.46 -21.39
CA LEU A 170 -11.44 -2.02 -21.88
C LEU A 170 -11.43 -1.71 -23.38
N ARG A 171 -10.35 -1.10 -23.89
CA ARG A 171 -10.21 -0.82 -25.33
C ARG A 171 -10.03 -2.09 -26.16
N ALA A 172 -9.33 -3.09 -25.64
CA ALA A 172 -9.15 -4.37 -26.32
C ALA A 172 -10.50 -5.08 -26.49
N VAL A 173 -11.30 -5.17 -25.41
CA VAL A 173 -12.63 -5.80 -25.44
C VAL A 173 -13.59 -5.10 -26.41
N VAL A 174 -13.55 -3.76 -26.46
CA VAL A 174 -14.35 -2.97 -27.41
C VAL A 174 -13.91 -3.17 -28.86
N SER A 175 -12.64 -3.49 -29.11
CA SER A 175 -12.13 -3.71 -30.47
C SER A 175 -12.39 -5.13 -31.01
N GLU A 176 -12.83 -6.05 -30.15
CA GLU A 176 -13.16 -7.44 -30.50
C GLU A 176 -14.64 -7.64 -30.87
N HIS A 177 -15.48 -6.61 -30.70
CA HIS A 177 -16.92 -6.59 -31.02
C HIS A 177 -17.22 -5.64 -32.18
#